data_AF-A0AAX3X1U6-F1
#
_entry.id   AF-A0AAX3X1U6-F1
#
_cell.length_a   1.000
_cell.length_b   1.000
_cell.length_c   1.000
_cell.angle_alpha   90.00
_cell.angle_beta   90.00
_cell.angle_gamma   90.00
#
_symmetry.space_group_name_H-M   'P 1'
#
loop_
_entity.id
_entity.type
_entity.pdbx_description
1 polymer ?
#
loop_
_entity_poly.entity_id
_entity_poly.type
_entity_poly.pdbx_seq_one_letter_code
_entity_poly.pdbx_strand_id
1 'polypeptide(L)' 'MPIAVIYVALIMDGDKTYAQVPKNVKPEVKRQLEILGYEDLAE' A
#
# COMPACT_ATOMS: atom_id res chain seq x y z
N MET A 1 2.11 -1.03 -11.51
CA MET A 1 3.24 -1.99 -11.46
C MET A 1 2.85 -3.14 -10.54
N PRO A 2 3.17 -4.41 -10.87
CA PRO A 2 2.79 -5.57 -10.05
C PRO A 2 3.30 -5.47 -8.60
N ILE A 3 4.41 -4.77 -8.37
CA ILE A 3 4.99 -4.55 -7.04
C ILE A 3 4.07 -3.77 -6.09
N ALA A 4 3.36 -2.74 -6.57
CA ALA A 4 2.49 -1.95 -5.69
C ALA A 4 1.31 -2.78 -5.18
N VAL A 5 0.73 -3.62 -6.04
CA VAL A 5 -0.36 -4.53 -5.68
C VAL A 5 0.08 -5.53 -4.60
N ILE A 6 1.31 -6.05 -4.70
CA ILE A 6 1.88 -6.93 -3.67
C ILE A 6 1.96 -6.21 -2.32
N TYR A 7 2.46 -4.96 -2.29
CA TYR A 7 2.53 -4.20 -1.04
C TYR A 7 1.14 -3.90 -0.47
N VAL A 8 0.15 -3.58 -1.32
CA VAL A 8 -1.23 -3.38 -0.87
C VAL A 8 -1.78 -4.63 -0.22
N ALA A 9 -1.62 -5.81 -0.85
CA ALA A 9 -2.06 -7.08 -0.27
C ALA A 9 -1.38 -7.35 1.08
N LEU A 10 -0.06 -7.20 1.16
CA LEU A 10 0.69 -7.39 2.41
C LEU A 10 0.29 -6.39 3.51
N ILE A 11 -0.13 -5.17 3.14
CA ILE A 11 -0.63 -4.17 4.09
C ILE A 11 -2.03 -4.56 4.59
N MET A 12 -2.90 -5.02 3.69
CA MET A 12 -4.23 -5.50 4.05
C MET A 12 -4.18 -6.76 4.93
N ASP A 13 -3.20 -7.64 4.72
CA ASP A 13 -2.96 -8.84 5.52
C ASP A 13 -2.27 -8.54 6.86
N GLY A 14 -1.78 -7.31 7.07
CA GLY A 14 -1.08 -6.89 8.29
C GLY A 14 0.39 -7.33 8.37
N ASP A 15 0.91 -8.00 7.35
CA ASP A 15 2.31 -8.44 7.24
C ASP A 15 3.28 -7.27 7.02
N LYS A 16 2.77 -6.15 6.48
CA LYS A 16 3.53 -4.92 6.27
C LYS A 16 2.72 -3.70 6.67
N THR A 17 3.43 -2.62 6.99
CA THR A 17 2.84 -1.29 7.14
C THR A 17 3.24 -0.39 5.98
N TYR A 18 2.45 0.65 5.72
CA TYR A 18 2.72 1.62 4.67
C TYR A 18 4.05 2.37 4.86
N ALA A 19 4.54 2.49 6.10
CA ALA A 19 5.88 3.00 6.39
C ALA A 19 7.02 2.13 5.79
N GLN A 20 6.80 0.83 5.62
CA GLN A 20 7.78 -0.11 5.06
C GLN A 20 7.78 -0.14 3.52
N VAL A 21 6.91 0.64 2.88
CA VAL A 21 6.81 0.71 1.42
C VAL A 21 7.94 1.57 0.85
N PRO A 22 8.71 1.08 -0.15
CA PRO A 22 9.75 1.85 -0.81
C PRO A 22 9.21 3.14 -1.46
N LYS A 23 9.98 4.23 -1.34
CA LYS A 23 9.54 5.59 -1.76
C LYS A 23 9.10 5.68 -3.23
N ASN A 24 9.69 4.87 -4.12
CA ASN A 24 9.38 4.87 -5.55
C ASN A 24 8.02 4.24 -5.88
N VAL A 25 7.49 3.36 -5.03
CA VAL A 25 6.17 2.73 -5.22
C VAL A 25 5.11 3.23 -4.23
N LYS A 26 5.53 3.94 -3.18
CA LYS A 26 4.67 4.49 -2.13
C LYS A 26 3.47 5.32 -2.67
N PRO A 27 3.64 6.23 -3.66
CA PRO A 27 2.50 6.97 -4.22
C PRO A 27 1.44 6.07 -4.88
N GLU A 28 1.88 5.01 -5.56
CA GLU A 28 0.98 4.06 -6.22
C GLU A 28 0.27 3.16 -5.22
N VAL A 29 0.98 2.71 -4.16
CA VAL A 29 0.38 1.96 -3.06
C VAL A 29 -0.69 2.79 -2.34
N LYS A 30 -0.41 4.07 -2.08
CA LYS A 30 -1.40 5.00 -1.49
C LYS A 30 -2.65 5.09 -2.34
N ARG A 31 -2.49 5.37 -3.63
CA ARG A 31 -3.60 5.49 -4.57
C ARG A 31 -4.46 4.22 -4.60
N GLN A 32 -3.83 3.05 -4.55
CA GLN A 32 -4.56 1.78 -4.55
C GLN A 32 -5.31 1.55 -3.22
N LEU A 33 -4.71 1.87 -2.08
CA LEU A 33 -5.40 1.83 -0.79
C LEU A 33 -6.60 2.78 -0.77
N GLU A 34 -6.45 4.01 -1.29
CA GLU A 34 -7.55 4.97 -1.44
C GLU A 34 -8.68 4.44 -2.34
N ILE A 35 -8.34 3.88 -3.51
CA ILE A 35 -9.34 3.29 -4.44
C ILE A 35 -10.09 2.13 -3.79
N LEU A 36 -9.41 1.36 -2.94
CA LEU A 36 -9.99 0.21 -2.23
C LEU A 36 -10.71 0.60 -0.92
N GLY A 37 -10.68 1.87 -0.52
CA GLY A 37 -11.32 2.36 0.72
C GLY A 37 -10.54 2.07 2.01
N TYR A 38 -9.24 1.81 1.91
CA TYR A 38 -8.33 1.56 3.03
C TYR A 38 -7.37 2.74 3.26
N GLU A 39 -7.86 3.97 3.12
CA GLU A 39 -7.08 5.20 3.27
C GLU A 39 -6.40 5.32 4.65
N ASP A 40 -7.01 4.77 5.69
CA ASP A 40 -6.44 4.69 7.05
C ASP A 40 -5.15 3.85 7.12
N LEU A 41 -4.98 2.88 6.20
CA LEU A 41 -3.77 2.06 6.14
C LEU A 41 -2.62 2.79 5.43
N ALA A 42 -2.86 3.98 4.87
CA ALA A 42 -1.87 4.79 4.16
C ALA A 42 -1.26 5.92 5.02
N GLU A 43 -1.33 5.81 6.34
CA GLU A 43 -0.63 6.67 7.32
C GLU A 43 0.87 6.34 7.47
#